data_AF-A0A3D2AWF8-F1
#
_entry.id   AF-A0A3D2AWF8-F1
#
_cell.length_a   1.000
_cell.length_b   1.000
_cell.length_c   1.000
_cell.angle_alpha   90.00
_cell.angle_beta   90.00
_cell.angle_gamma   90.00
#
_symmetry.space_group_name_H-M   'P 1'
#
loop_
_entity.id
_entity.type
_entity.pdbx_description
1 polymer ?
#
loop_
_entity_poly.entity_id
_entity_poly.type
_entity_poly.pdbx_seq_one_letter_code
_entity_poly.pdbx_strand_id
1 'polypeptide(L)'
;KIEAELIAQGTLAERIRAAGAGIPAFYTPTGVGTEIAVGKETRFFGSQEYVMETALYADYALIRSRYSDVMGNTQFHRTQRNFGPIMAKAAKTTIIEVDEPILNAGEIDPDFVHLPGIFVDRVIHVGKDGIAERPPGNE
;
A
#
# COMPACT_ATOMS: atom_id res chain seq x y z
N LYS A 1 -3.30 0.38 -26.32
CA LYS A 1 -4.54 0.83 -25.62
C LYS A 1 -4.32 0.62 -24.13
N ILE A 2 -4.79 1.55 -23.29
CA ILE A 2 -4.71 1.46 -21.82
C ILE A 2 -6.15 1.24 -21.32
N GLU A 3 -6.30 0.31 -20.39
CA GLU A 3 -7.55 0.10 -19.66
C GLU A 3 -7.48 0.82 -18.31
N ALA A 4 -8.58 1.42 -17.87
CA ALA A 4 -8.64 2.17 -16.62
C ALA A 4 -9.92 1.82 -15.85
N GLU A 5 -9.77 1.51 -14.56
CA GLU A 5 -10.85 1.32 -13.60
C GLU A 5 -10.86 2.51 -12.64
N LEU A 6 -11.98 3.24 -12.56
CA LEU A 6 -12.16 4.30 -11.56
C LEU A 6 -12.80 3.72 -10.30
N ILE A 7 -12.16 3.98 -9.16
CA ILE A 7 -12.59 3.50 -7.86
C ILE A 7 -12.42 4.60 -6.81
N ALA A 8 -13.37 4.69 -5.88
CA ALA A 8 -13.26 5.62 -4.77
C ALA A 8 -12.01 5.31 -3.93
N GLN A 9 -11.30 6.33 -3.47
CA GLN A 9 -10.03 6.16 -2.76
C GLN A 9 -10.16 5.28 -1.51
N GLY A 10 -11.25 5.44 -0.74
CA GLY A 10 -11.53 4.61 0.44
C GLY A 10 -11.73 3.13 0.06
N THR A 11 -12.47 2.87 -1.02
CA THR A 11 -12.65 1.53 -1.57
C THR A 11 -11.33 0.94 -2.06
N LEU A 12 -10.51 1.70 -2.79
CA LEU A 12 -9.18 1.24 -3.22
C LEU A 12 -8.30 0.84 -2.03
N ALA A 13 -8.23 1.70 -1.01
CA ALA A 13 -7.47 1.42 0.21
C ALA A 13 -7.98 0.15 0.92
N GLU A 14 -9.29 -0.02 1.02
CA GLU A 14 -9.89 -1.16 1.69
C GLU A 14 -9.76 -2.46 0.89
N ARG A 15 -9.81 -2.42 -0.45
CA ARG A 15 -9.52 -3.57 -1.32
C ARG A 15 -8.10 -4.08 -1.12
N ILE A 16 -7.12 -3.17 -1.05
CA ILE A 16 -5.72 -3.52 -0.77
C ILE A 16 -5.58 -4.07 0.67
N ARG A 17 -6.19 -3.40 1.65
CA ARG A 17 -6.14 -3.86 3.06
C ARG A 17 -6.77 -5.26 3.22
N ALA A 18 -7.89 -5.51 2.56
CA ALA A 18 -8.59 -6.80 2.58
C ALA A 18 -7.70 -7.92 2.01
N ALA A 19 -7.01 -7.67 0.89
CA ALA A 19 -6.04 -8.59 0.32
C ALA A 19 -4.95 -8.99 1.33
N GLY A 20 -4.31 -7.99 1.96
CA GLY A 20 -3.27 -8.25 2.95
C GLY A 20 -3.75 -8.88 4.27
N ALA A 21 -5.05 -8.86 4.53
CA ALA A 21 -5.68 -9.53 5.67
C ALA A 21 -6.27 -10.90 5.33
N GLY A 22 -6.16 -11.36 4.07
CA GLY A 22 -6.77 -12.62 3.62
C GLY A 22 -8.30 -12.58 3.55
N ILE A 23 -8.91 -11.40 3.44
CA ILE A 23 -10.36 -11.22 3.32
C ILE A 23 -10.70 -11.11 1.83
N PRO A 24 -11.45 -12.05 1.23
CA PRO A 24 -11.66 -12.09 -0.22
C PRO A 24 -12.57 -10.98 -0.75
N ALA A 25 -13.55 -10.55 0.06
CA ALA A 25 -14.50 -9.51 -0.31
C ALA A 25 -15.09 -8.82 0.93
N PHE A 26 -15.58 -7.60 0.76
CA PHE A 26 -16.28 -6.82 1.78
C PHE A 26 -17.40 -5.99 1.15
N TYR A 27 -18.34 -5.51 1.97
CA TYR A 27 -19.41 -4.62 1.54
C TYR A 27 -19.15 -3.18 1.99
N THR A 28 -19.41 -2.21 1.11
CA THR A 28 -19.26 -0.77 1.39
C THR A 28 -20.46 0.00 0.82
N PRO A 29 -20.93 1.09 1.47
CA PRO A 29 -21.97 1.93 0.90
C PRO A 29 -21.40 2.85 -0.20
N THR A 30 -20.07 2.98 -0.30
CA THR A 30 -19.41 3.83 -1.28
C THR A 30 -19.63 3.31 -2.70
N GLY A 31 -20.25 4.14 -3.55
CA GLY A 31 -20.52 3.81 -4.95
C GLY A 31 -21.93 3.30 -5.25
N VAL A 32 -22.73 3.02 -4.21
CA VAL A 32 -24.15 2.64 -4.38
C VAL A 32 -24.89 3.73 -5.15
N GLY A 33 -25.69 3.33 -6.14
CA GLY A 33 -26.43 4.25 -7.02
C GLY A 33 -25.57 5.00 -8.04
N THR A 34 -24.29 4.63 -8.20
CA THR A 34 -23.39 5.22 -9.21
C THR A 34 -22.96 4.19 -10.26
N GLU A 35 -22.33 4.63 -11.34
CA GLU A 35 -21.78 3.74 -12.37
C GLU A 35 -20.77 2.72 -11.83
N ILE A 36 -20.08 3.03 -10.71
CA ILE A 36 -19.10 2.14 -10.06
C ILE A 36 -19.78 0.85 -9.55
N ALA A 37 -21.07 0.89 -9.20
CA ALA A 37 -21.79 -0.28 -8.69
C ALA A 37 -22.39 -1.17 -9.80
N VAL A 38 -22.38 -0.73 -11.06
CA VAL A 38 -22.99 -1.48 -12.17
C VAL A 38 -22.29 -2.83 -12.34
N GLY A 39 -23.06 -3.91 -12.30
CA GLY A 39 -22.56 -5.27 -12.45
C GLY A 39 -21.91 -5.88 -11.20
N LYS A 40 -21.85 -5.14 -10.08
CA LYS A 40 -21.38 -5.66 -8.80
C LYS A 40 -22.54 -6.24 -7.98
N GLU A 41 -22.24 -7.20 -7.11
CA GLU A 41 -23.23 -7.71 -6.15
C GLU A 41 -23.60 -6.60 -5.16
N THR A 42 -24.89 -6.40 -4.91
CA THR A 42 -25.37 -5.52 -3.84
C THR A 42 -26.14 -6.31 -2.79
N ARG A 43 -26.14 -5.79 -1.56
CA ARG A 43 -26.87 -6.39 -0.44
C ARG A 43 -27.39 -5.31 0.50
N PHE A 44 -28.60 -5.49 0.99
CA PHE A 44 -29.15 -4.68 2.07
C PHE A 44 -28.70 -5.23 3.42
N PHE A 45 -28.18 -4.33 4.26
CA PHE A 45 -27.98 -4.57 5.68
C PHE A 45 -28.87 -3.59 6.44
N GLY A 46 -30.01 -4.09 6.93
CA GLY A 46 -31.09 -3.23 7.44
C GLY A 46 -31.76 -2.46 6.30
N SER A 47 -31.88 -1.14 6.46
CA SER A 47 -32.47 -0.25 5.44
C SER A 47 -31.46 0.32 4.44
N GLN A 48 -30.17 0.01 4.60
CA GLN A 48 -29.10 0.56 3.77
C GLN A 48 -28.57 -0.49 2.79
N GLU A 49 -28.45 -0.11 1.52
CA GLU A 49 -27.81 -0.91 0.47
C GLU A 49 -26.29 -0.69 0.47
N TYR A 50 -25.56 -1.75 0.17
CA TYR A 50 -24.10 -1.78 0.06
C TYR A 50 -23.70 -2.54 -1.22
N VAL A 51 -22.55 -2.19 -1.77
CA VAL A 51 -21.93 -2.89 -2.90
C VAL A 51 -20.79 -3.78 -2.40
N MET A 52 -20.68 -4.99 -2.96
CA MET A 52 -19.58 -5.91 -2.69
C MET A 52 -18.36 -5.52 -3.52
N GLU A 53 -17.21 -5.40 -2.86
CA GLU A 53 -15.91 -5.15 -3.47
C GLU A 53 -14.96 -6.31 -3.15
N THR A 54 -14.08 -6.63 -4.09
CA THR A 54 -13.13 -7.73 -3.97
C THR A 54 -11.73 -7.25 -3.62
N ALA A 55 -11.00 -8.07 -2.87
CA ALA A 55 -9.61 -7.80 -2.52
C ALA A 55 -8.73 -7.53 -3.75
N LEU A 56 -7.80 -6.58 -3.60
CA LEU A 56 -6.84 -6.20 -4.64
C LEU A 56 -5.43 -6.62 -4.24
N TYR A 57 -4.91 -7.62 -4.94
CA TYR A 57 -3.57 -8.18 -4.74
C TYR A 57 -2.57 -7.60 -5.74
N ALA A 58 -1.29 -7.67 -5.41
CA ALA A 58 -0.21 -7.34 -6.34
C ALA A 58 0.90 -8.41 -6.27
N ASP A 59 1.67 -8.54 -7.34
CA ASP A 59 2.90 -9.34 -7.29
C ASP A 59 4.02 -8.56 -6.57
N TYR A 60 4.08 -7.24 -6.80
CA TYR A 60 5.11 -6.37 -6.24
C TYR A 60 4.51 -5.12 -5.60
N ALA A 61 5.07 -4.71 -4.46
CA ALA A 61 4.88 -3.39 -3.86
C ALA A 61 6.22 -2.65 -3.83
N LEU A 62 6.26 -1.48 -4.46
CA LEU A 62 7.40 -0.57 -4.44
C LEU A 62 7.04 0.62 -3.55
N ILE A 63 7.70 0.73 -2.40
CA ILE A 63 7.32 1.67 -1.35
C ILE A 63 8.55 2.43 -0.88
N ARG A 64 8.38 3.71 -0.56
CA ARG A 64 9.45 4.54 0.01
C ARG A 64 9.17 4.86 1.48
N SER A 65 10.16 4.72 2.34
CA SER A 65 10.13 5.08 3.76
C SER A 65 11.31 5.98 4.13
N ARG A 66 11.23 6.59 5.32
CA ARG A 66 12.33 7.42 5.83
C ARG A 66 13.42 6.56 6.44
N TYR A 67 13.03 5.58 7.26
CA TYR A 67 13.92 4.63 7.92
C TYR A 67 13.48 3.19 7.65
N SER A 68 14.45 2.29 7.66
CA SER A 68 14.27 0.85 7.84
C SER A 68 15.47 0.30 8.60
N ASP A 69 15.26 -0.72 9.43
CA ASP A 69 16.36 -1.51 9.97
C ASP A 69 16.71 -2.70 9.05
N VAL A 70 17.79 -3.41 9.38
CA VAL A 70 18.23 -4.64 8.70
C VAL A 70 17.23 -5.79 8.76
N MET A 71 16.21 -5.73 9.64
CA MET A 71 15.12 -6.71 9.71
C MET A 71 13.90 -6.32 8.86
N GLY A 72 13.92 -5.13 8.24
CA GLY A 72 12.82 -4.61 7.43
C GLY A 72 11.76 -3.83 8.22
N ASN A 73 11.95 -3.57 9.52
CA ASN A 73 11.02 -2.72 10.26
C ASN A 73 11.13 -1.30 9.75
N THR A 74 10.01 -0.72 9.31
CA THR A 74 10.04 0.60 8.64
C THR A 74 9.36 1.69 9.44
N GLN A 75 9.87 2.91 9.30
CA GLN A 75 9.24 4.12 9.78
C GLN A 75 9.09 5.12 8.62
N PHE A 76 7.83 5.42 8.28
CA PHE A 76 7.46 6.46 7.32
C PHE A 76 7.51 7.86 7.94
N HIS A 77 7.66 8.90 7.10
CA HIS A 77 7.56 10.29 7.52
C HIS A 77 6.24 10.95 7.10
N ARG A 78 5.43 11.34 8.08
CA ARG A 78 4.18 12.10 7.86
C ARG A 78 3.28 11.41 6.82
N THR A 79 2.86 12.14 5.78
CA THR A 79 1.93 11.69 4.74
C THR A 79 2.53 10.71 3.74
N GLN A 80 3.85 10.48 3.75
CA GLN A 80 4.48 9.40 2.97
C GLN A 80 3.98 8.01 3.40
N ARG A 81 3.40 7.90 4.61
CA ARG A 81 2.82 6.65 5.12
C ARG A 81 1.60 6.16 4.34
N ASN A 82 0.92 7.03 3.60
CA ASN A 82 -0.34 6.79 2.88
C ASN A 82 -0.75 5.31 2.62
N PHE A 83 -0.49 4.76 1.44
CA PHE A 83 -0.83 3.41 1.02
C PHE A 83 0.27 2.39 1.31
N GLY A 84 1.50 2.84 1.64
CA GLY A 84 2.66 1.96 1.81
C GLY A 84 2.39 0.72 2.67
N PRO A 85 1.95 0.87 3.94
CA PRO A 85 1.71 -0.28 4.81
C PRO A 85 0.67 -1.27 4.31
N ILE A 86 -0.38 -0.82 3.63
CA ILE A 86 -1.42 -1.73 3.11
C ILE A 86 -0.95 -2.40 1.81
N MET A 87 -0.22 -1.69 0.94
CA MET A 87 0.37 -2.27 -0.27
C MET A 87 1.39 -3.35 0.07
N ALA A 88 2.25 -3.11 1.07
CA ALA A 88 3.24 -4.08 1.52
C ALA A 88 2.61 -5.41 1.96
N LYS A 89 1.46 -5.33 2.63
CA LYS A 89 0.73 -6.51 3.11
C LYS A 89 -0.01 -7.25 1.99
N ALA A 90 -0.39 -6.54 0.93
CA ALA A 90 -1.19 -7.07 -0.18
C ALA A 90 -0.35 -7.63 -1.34
N ALA A 91 0.98 -7.46 -1.29
CA ALA A 91 1.89 -7.90 -2.33
C ALA A 91 2.59 -9.22 -1.98
N LYS A 92 2.95 -10.01 -3.00
CA LYS A 92 3.81 -11.19 -2.83
C LYS A 92 5.26 -10.82 -2.54
N THR A 93 5.71 -9.67 -3.03
CA THR A 93 7.07 -9.18 -2.85
C THR A 93 7.06 -7.68 -2.58
N THR A 94 7.60 -7.26 -1.45
CA THR A 94 7.69 -5.87 -1.03
C THR A 94 9.13 -5.40 -1.05
N ILE A 95 9.38 -4.30 -1.75
CA ILE A 95 10.66 -3.62 -1.84
C ILE A 95 10.49 -2.23 -1.22
N ILE A 96 11.29 -1.96 -0.19
CA ILE A 96 11.31 -0.67 0.50
C ILE A 96 12.55 0.11 0.08
N GLU A 97 12.34 1.26 -0.53
CA GLU A 97 13.35 2.31 -0.70
C GLU A 97 13.44 3.15 0.58
N VAL A 98 14.65 3.43 1.06
CA VAL A 98 14.88 4.15 2.31
C VAL A 98 15.71 5.40 2.07
N ASP A 99 15.26 6.53 2.63
CA ASP A 99 15.95 7.81 2.53
C ASP A 99 17.24 7.87 3.38
N GLU A 100 17.15 7.42 4.63
CA GLU A 100 18.24 7.45 5.60
C GLU A 100 19.03 6.13 5.57
N PRO A 101 20.29 6.09 6.03
CA PRO A 101 21.06 4.85 6.10
C PRO A 101 20.29 3.74 6.82
N ILE A 102 20.42 2.50 6.32
CA ILE A 102 19.76 1.33 6.93
C ILE A 102 20.30 1.17 8.36
N LEU A 103 19.37 1.12 9.31
CA LEU A 103 19.66 1.06 10.73
C LEU A 103 19.94 -0.38 11.18
N ASN A 104 20.67 -0.54 12.28
CA ASN A 104 20.82 -1.83 12.94
C ASN A 104 19.51 -2.26 13.62
N ALA A 105 19.34 -3.57 13.82
CA ALA A 105 18.20 -4.09 14.56
C ALA A 105 18.16 -3.50 15.98
N GLY A 106 17.00 -3.01 16.40
CA GLY A 106 16.80 -2.38 17.71
C GLY A 106 17.07 -0.86 17.76
N GLU A 107 17.55 -0.25 16.67
CA GLU A 107 17.71 1.21 16.59
C GLU A 107 16.38 1.94 16.31
N ILE A 108 15.37 1.23 15.78
CA ILE A 108 13.99 1.72 15.73
C ILE A 108 13.28 1.27 17.00
N ASP A 109 12.78 2.22 17.77
CA ASP A 109 11.91 1.93 18.91
C ASP A 109 10.71 1.09 18.44
N PRO A 110 10.41 -0.06 19.08
CA PRO A 110 9.28 -0.90 18.71
C PRO A 110 7.94 -0.16 18.59
N ASP A 111 7.67 0.84 19.42
CA ASP A 111 6.43 1.62 19.38
C ASP A 111 6.38 2.59 18.17
N PHE A 112 7.53 2.83 17.53
CA PHE A 112 7.63 3.63 16.31
C PHE A 112 7.78 2.80 15.03
N VAL A 113 7.68 1.47 15.11
CA VAL A 113 7.60 0.61 13.92
C VAL A 113 6.24 0.77 13.25
N HIS A 114 6.24 1.31 12.03
CA HIS A 114 5.02 1.57 11.28
C HIS A 114 4.58 0.39 10.41
N LEU A 115 5.55 -0.34 9.85
CA LEU A 115 5.37 -1.59 9.10
C LEU A 115 6.37 -2.60 9.66
N PRO A 116 5.91 -3.69 10.27
CA PRO A 116 6.79 -4.76 10.73
C PRO A 116 7.53 -5.41 9.57
N GLY A 117 8.80 -5.79 9.80
CA GLY A 117 9.67 -6.36 8.77
C GLY A 117 9.20 -7.67 8.15
N ILE A 118 8.25 -8.37 8.76
CA ILE A 118 7.62 -9.58 8.18
C ILE A 118 6.92 -9.32 6.84
N PHE A 119 6.55 -8.06 6.55
CA PHE A 119 5.92 -7.67 5.29
C PHE A 119 6.91 -7.07 4.29
N VAL A 120 8.22 -7.17 4.55
CA VAL A 120 9.28 -6.56 3.75
C VAL A 120 10.27 -7.63 3.31
N ASP A 121 10.41 -7.81 2.00
CA ASP A 121 11.35 -8.78 1.43
C ASP A 121 12.72 -8.17 1.14
N ARG A 122 12.75 -6.89 0.74
CA ARG A 122 13.98 -6.20 0.36
C ARG A 122 13.98 -4.76 0.85
N VAL A 123 15.14 -4.31 1.33
CA VAL A 123 15.40 -2.93 1.74
C VAL A 123 16.55 -2.39 0.89
N ILE A 124 16.36 -1.22 0.30
CA ILE A 124 17.34 -0.55 -0.55
C ILE A 124 17.52 0.87 -0.05
N HIS A 125 18.75 1.25 0.31
CA HIS A 125 19.07 2.64 0.61
C HIS A 125 19.21 3.43 -0.69
N VAL A 126 18.43 4.50 -0.85
CA VAL A 126 18.45 5.34 -2.07
C VAL A 126 18.81 6.79 -1.79
N GLY A 127 18.93 7.20 -0.52
CA GLY A 127 19.19 8.60 -0.16
C GLY A 127 17.96 9.50 -0.35
N LYS A 128 18.03 10.74 0.17
CA LYS A 128 16.92 11.71 0.11
C LYS A 128 16.57 12.12 -1.33
N ASP A 129 17.55 12.14 -2.21
CA ASP A 129 17.38 12.51 -3.61
C ASP A 129 16.97 11.32 -4.50
N GLY A 130 16.91 10.10 -3.93
CA GLY A 130 16.63 8.86 -4.65
C GLY A 130 17.80 8.39 -5.52
N ILE A 131 17.55 7.38 -6.37
CA ILE A 131 18.52 6.89 -7.35
C ILE A 131 18.59 7.89 -8.52
N ALA A 132 19.29 9.00 -8.33
CA ALA A 132 19.55 9.97 -9.38
C ALA A 132 20.82 9.57 -10.17
N GLU A 133 20.69 8.66 -11.13
CA GLU A 133 21.41 8.87 -12.38
C GLU A 133 20.47 9.65 -13.30
N ARG A 134 20.55 10.98 -13.24
CA ARG A 134 19.96 11.80 -14.30
C ARG A 134 20.68 11.37 -15.58
N PRO A 135 20.01 10.77 -16.60
CA PRO A 135 20.69 10.57 -17.88
C PRO A 135 21.19 11.95 -18.31
N PRO A 136 22.44 12.08 -18.82
CA PRO A 136 22.98 13.36 -19.21
C PRO A 136 21.95 14.01 -20.14
N GLY A 137 21.31 15.07 -19.62
CA GLY A 137 20.37 15.84 -20.42
C GLY A 137 21.18 16.48 -21.53
N ASN A 138 20.74 16.30 -22.78
CA ASN A 138 21.21 17.17 -23.84
C ASN A 138 20.87 18.62 -23.42
N GLU A 139 21.90 19.45 -23.49
CA GLU A 139 21.97 20.88 -23.08
C GLU A 139 20.72 21.71 -23.39
#